data_AF-A0AAQ3RPK0-F1
#
_entry.id   AF-A0AAQ3RPK0-F1
#
_cell.length_a   1.000
_cell.length_b   1.000
_cell.length_c   1.000
_cell.angle_alpha   90.00
_cell.angle_beta   90.00
_cell.angle_gamma   90.00
#
_symmetry.space_group_name_H-M   'P 1'
#
loop_
_entity.id
_entity.type
_entity.pdbx_description
1 polymer ?
#
loop_
_entity_poly.entity_id
_entity_poly.type
_entity_poly.pdbx_seq_one_letter_code
_entity_poly.pdbx_strand_id
1 'polypeptide(L)'
;MDLGKVGTVVDWQALIKLVQWFYSDELPGPPSGCLWDNMDDQEKLFNLQPYVELYWLAEFWILENIQEACFNVIMSCLDSSWRLSIRIIKMAYNLSLWKLVDIAANLMAPSYRQLRDSGELEEFDDALVHLIYSASIQLN
;
A
#
# COMPACT_ATOMS: atom_id res chain seq x y z
N MET A 1 12.98 20.82 4.03
CA MET A 1 11.64 20.78 4.63
C MET A 1 10.70 21.38 3.60
N ASP A 2 10.20 20.51 2.73
CA ASP A 2 9.30 20.90 1.65
C ASP A 2 7.87 20.70 2.16
N LEU A 3 7.13 21.78 2.38
CA LEU A 3 5.71 21.77 2.77
C LEU A 3 4.83 21.59 1.53
N GLY A 4 5.18 20.63 0.68
CA GLY A 4 4.63 20.42 -0.66
C GLY A 4 3.72 19.22 -0.77
N LYS A 5 2.63 19.16 0.01
CA LYS A 5 1.38 18.42 -0.29
C LYS A 5 0.33 18.74 0.78
N VAL A 6 -0.27 19.94 0.68
CA VAL A 6 -1.55 20.21 1.35
C VAL A 6 -2.63 19.48 0.54
N GLY A 7 -3.25 18.48 1.16
CA GLY A 7 -4.59 18.02 0.78
C GLY A 7 -4.71 16.62 0.18
N THR A 8 -4.09 15.59 0.74
CA THR A 8 -4.69 14.25 0.61
C THR A 8 -5.85 14.17 1.59
N VAL A 9 -7.06 14.40 1.09
CA VAL A 9 -8.28 14.18 1.88
C VAL A 9 -8.30 12.69 2.19
N VAL A 10 -8.06 12.35 3.45
CA VAL A 10 -8.23 10.98 3.95
C VAL A 10 -9.70 10.61 3.76
N ASP A 11 -9.96 9.48 3.12
CA ASP A 11 -11.31 9.00 2.91
C ASP A 11 -12.01 8.75 4.24
N TRP A 12 -13.32 8.99 4.29
CA TRP A 12 -14.10 8.82 5.51
C TRP A 12 -14.05 7.39 6.05
N GLN A 13 -13.82 6.37 5.19
CA GLN A 13 -13.63 4.98 5.60
C GLN A 13 -12.39 4.80 6.49
N ALA A 14 -11.29 5.49 6.17
CA ALA A 14 -10.09 5.45 7.00
C ALA A 14 -10.34 6.11 8.37
N LEU A 15 -11.09 7.21 8.39
CA LEU A 15 -11.48 7.88 9.64
C LEU A 15 -12.41 7.03 10.50
N ILE A 16 -13.33 6.27 9.89
CA ILE A 16 -14.16 5.33 10.64
C ILE A 16 -13.33 4.22 11.28
N LYS A 17 -12.38 3.65 10.54
CA LYS A 17 -11.47 2.63 11.09
C LYS A 17 -10.67 3.18 12.27
N LEU A 18 -10.22 4.43 12.18
CA LEU A 18 -9.53 5.13 13.28
C LEU A 18 -10.43 5.31 14.50
N VAL A 19 -11.67 5.80 14.30
CA VAL A 19 -12.63 5.95 15.40
C VAL A 19 -12.92 4.59 16.03
N GLN A 20 -13.17 3.55 15.23
CA GLN A 20 -13.40 2.21 15.75
C GLN A 20 -12.22 1.73 16.59
N TRP A 21 -10.99 1.88 16.11
CA TRP A 21 -9.78 1.57 16.89
C TRP A 21 -9.79 2.28 18.25
N PHE A 22 -10.05 3.59 18.30
CA PHE A 22 -10.06 4.32 19.57
C PHE A 22 -11.09 3.81 20.59
N TYR A 23 -12.19 3.21 20.13
CA TYR A 23 -13.26 2.73 21.00
C TYR A 23 -13.24 1.22 21.25
N SER A 24 -12.54 0.43 20.45
CA SER A 24 -12.47 -1.04 20.60
C SER A 24 -11.08 -1.62 20.77
N ASP A 25 -10.02 -0.83 20.56
CA ASP A 25 -8.62 -1.31 20.46
C ASP A 25 -8.43 -2.38 19.36
N GLU A 26 -9.33 -2.40 18.38
CA GLU A 26 -9.32 -3.35 17.27
C GLU A 26 -9.47 -2.63 15.94
N LEU A 27 -8.60 -2.96 14.97
CA LEU A 27 -8.69 -2.45 13.61
C LEU A 27 -9.60 -3.41 12.85
N PRO A 28 -10.74 -2.94 12.31
CA PRO A 28 -11.57 -3.81 11.49
C PRO A 28 -10.75 -4.32 10.31
N GLY A 29 -10.67 -5.65 10.14
CA GLY A 29 -9.96 -6.27 9.02
C GLY A 29 -10.70 -6.12 7.69
N PRO A 30 -10.01 -6.29 6.55
CA PRO A 30 -10.67 -6.36 5.25
C PRO A 30 -11.42 -7.70 5.11
N PRO A 31 -12.29 -7.84 4.10
CA PRO A 31 -12.78 -9.15 3.66
C PRO A 31 -11.62 -10.15 3.50
N SER A 32 -11.84 -11.40 3.86
CA SER A 32 -10.80 -12.44 3.86
C SER A 32 -11.30 -13.80 3.35
N GLY A 33 -10.38 -14.73 3.11
CA GLY A 33 -10.66 -16.07 2.60
C GLY A 33 -11.33 -16.05 1.22
N CYS A 34 -12.25 -16.98 0.97
CA CYS A 34 -12.93 -17.10 -0.32
C CYS A 34 -13.65 -15.81 -0.77
N LEU A 35 -14.08 -14.96 0.18
CA LEU A 35 -14.69 -13.69 -0.17
C LEU A 35 -13.67 -12.75 -0.81
N TRP A 36 -12.48 -12.65 -0.23
CA TRP A 36 -11.36 -11.88 -0.80
C TRP A 36 -10.90 -12.46 -2.13
N ASP A 37 -10.75 -13.79 -2.21
CA ASP A 37 -10.22 -14.44 -3.42
C ASP A 37 -11.11 -14.23 -4.65
N ASN A 38 -12.42 -14.13 -4.44
CA ASN A 38 -13.40 -13.91 -5.51
C ASN A 38 -13.59 -12.43 -5.89
N MET A 39 -12.99 -11.49 -5.15
CA MET A 39 -13.06 -10.06 -5.49
C MET A 39 -12.12 -9.72 -6.64
N ASP A 40 -12.56 -8.80 -7.49
CA ASP A 40 -11.70 -8.23 -8.51
C ASP A 40 -10.68 -7.21 -7.92
N ASP A 41 -9.70 -6.80 -8.72
CA ASP A 41 -8.65 -5.88 -8.27
C ASP A 41 -9.19 -4.51 -7.81
N GLN A 42 -10.33 -4.06 -8.35
CA GLN A 42 -10.94 -2.78 -7.99
C GLN A 42 -11.67 -2.88 -6.65
N GLU A 43 -12.39 -3.97 -6.40
CA GLU A 43 -13.01 -4.26 -5.11
C GLU A 43 -11.94 -4.43 -4.02
N LYS A 44 -10.85 -5.15 -4.32
CA LYS A 44 -9.72 -5.30 -3.39
C LYS A 44 -9.06 -3.95 -3.07
N LEU A 45 -8.85 -3.12 -4.10
CA LEU A 45 -8.30 -1.78 -3.93
C LEU A 45 -9.19 -0.90 -3.06
N PHE A 46 -10.50 -0.92 -3.29
CA PHE A 46 -11.47 -0.16 -2.49
C PHE A 46 -11.40 -0.55 -1.01
N ASN A 47 -11.19 -1.82 -0.70
CA ASN A 47 -11.03 -2.30 0.67
C ASN A 47 -9.67 -1.93 1.27
N LEU A 48 -8.58 -1.91 0.48
CA LEU A 48 -7.23 -1.64 0.97
C LEU A 48 -6.84 -0.16 1.06
N GLN A 49 -7.37 0.69 0.17
CA GLN A 49 -7.07 2.11 0.14
C GLN A 49 -7.21 2.79 1.52
N PRO A 50 -8.29 2.55 2.30
CA PRO A 50 -8.43 3.13 3.63
C PRO A 50 -7.30 2.77 4.60
N TYR A 51 -6.66 1.61 4.45
CA TYR A 51 -5.52 1.22 5.30
C TYR A 51 -4.24 1.95 4.91
N VAL A 52 -4.02 2.22 3.62
CA VAL A 52 -2.86 3.01 3.16
C VAL A 52 -2.98 4.46 3.63
N GLU A 53 -4.18 5.03 3.50
CA GLU A 53 -4.47 6.39 3.97
C GLU A 53 -4.39 6.49 5.50
N LEU A 54 -4.90 5.49 6.22
CA LEU A 54 -4.80 5.44 7.67
C LEU A 54 -3.35 5.22 8.13
N TYR A 55 -2.55 4.42 7.40
CA TYR A 55 -1.12 4.27 7.66
C TYR A 55 -0.40 5.62 7.54
N TRP A 56 -0.68 6.40 6.48
CA TRP A 56 -0.15 7.75 6.32
C TRP A 56 -0.57 8.68 7.46
N LEU A 57 -1.86 8.67 7.82
CA LEU A 57 -2.37 9.51 8.90
C LEU A 57 -1.74 9.14 10.25
N ALA A 58 -1.59 7.84 10.50
CA ALA A 58 -0.97 7.32 11.71
C ALA A 58 0.52 7.70 11.80
N GLU A 59 1.25 7.69 10.67
CA GLU A 59 2.63 8.22 10.62
C GLU A 59 2.65 9.72 10.94
N PHE A 60 1.75 10.49 10.32
CA PHE A 60 1.66 11.94 10.52
C PHE A 60 1.27 12.33 11.96
N TRP A 61 0.43 11.52 12.62
CA TRP A 61 -0.03 11.74 14.00
C TRP A 61 0.77 10.98 15.05
N ILE A 62 1.80 10.22 14.65
CA ILE A 62 2.66 9.44 15.56
C ILE A 62 1.84 8.40 16.36
N LEU A 63 0.94 7.70 15.66
CA LEU A 63 0.10 6.62 16.21
C LEU A 63 0.71 5.25 15.85
N GLU A 64 1.85 4.92 16.44
CA GLU A 64 2.68 3.77 16.08
C GLU A 64 1.91 2.43 16.05
N ASN A 65 1.07 2.17 17.07
CA ASN A 65 0.27 0.93 17.12
C ASN A 65 -0.69 0.80 15.94
N ILE A 66 -1.30 1.91 15.51
CA ILE A 66 -2.24 1.93 14.39
C ILE A 66 -1.48 1.82 13.07
N GLN A 67 -0.33 2.49 12.97
CA GLN A 67 0.55 2.40 11.82
C GLN A 67 1.01 0.95 11.60
N GLU A 68 1.43 0.25 12.66
CA GLU A 68 1.81 -1.15 12.61
C GLU A 68 0.63 -2.06 12.25
N ALA A 69 -0.55 -1.85 12.83
CA ALA A 69 -1.74 -2.62 12.49
C ALA A 69 -2.13 -2.46 11.00
N CYS A 70 -2.09 -1.23 10.48
CA CYS A 70 -2.36 -0.96 9.06
C CYS A 70 -1.30 -1.63 8.16
N PHE A 71 -0.03 -1.54 8.53
CA PHE A 71 1.06 -2.18 7.81
C PHE A 71 0.83 -3.69 7.66
N ASN A 72 0.50 -4.37 8.76
CA ASN A 72 0.27 -5.81 8.75
C ASN A 72 -0.90 -6.20 7.84
N VAL A 73 -1.99 -5.43 7.86
CA VAL A 73 -3.13 -5.66 6.96
C VAL A 73 -2.72 -5.50 5.50
N ILE A 74 -2.06 -4.38 5.15
CA ILE A 74 -1.64 -4.11 3.78
C ILE A 74 -0.75 -5.25 3.28
N MET A 75 0.29 -5.59 4.03
CA MET A 75 1.24 -6.65 3.65
C MET A 75 0.57 -8.00 3.47
N SER A 76 -0.40 -8.35 4.32
CA SER A 76 -1.12 -9.62 4.21
C SER A 76 -1.93 -9.76 2.91
N CYS A 77 -2.25 -8.65 2.25
CA CYS A 77 -3.09 -8.63 1.06
C CYS A 77 -2.31 -8.45 -0.26
N LEU A 78 -1.05 -8.02 -0.21
CA LEU A 78 -0.23 -7.74 -1.41
C LEU A 78 0.17 -9.00 -2.19
N ASP A 79 0.27 -10.16 -1.53
CA ASP A 79 0.59 -11.42 -2.23
C ASP A 79 -0.55 -11.94 -3.13
N SER A 80 -1.76 -11.36 -3.03
CA SER A 80 -2.95 -11.90 -3.70
C SER A 80 -3.09 -11.51 -5.18
N SER A 81 -2.51 -10.38 -5.61
CA SER A 81 -2.56 -9.90 -7.00
C SER A 81 -1.45 -8.88 -7.26
N TRP A 82 -0.64 -9.10 -8.27
CA TRP A 82 0.44 -8.17 -8.63
C TRP A 82 -0.09 -6.81 -9.10
N ARG A 83 -1.27 -6.76 -9.74
CA ARG A 83 -1.93 -5.50 -10.16
C ARG A 83 -2.39 -4.69 -8.97
N LEU A 84 -2.96 -5.36 -7.96
CA LEU A 84 -3.31 -4.72 -6.71
C LEU A 84 -2.06 -4.14 -6.04
N SER A 85 -0.96 -4.90 -6.02
CA SER A 85 0.31 -4.45 -5.47
C SER A 85 0.86 -3.22 -6.17
N ILE A 86 0.85 -3.18 -7.50
CA ILE A 86 1.21 -1.99 -8.29
C ILE A 86 0.45 -0.75 -7.83
N ARG A 87 -0.89 -0.86 -7.72
CA ARG A 87 -1.74 0.27 -7.35
C ARG A 87 -1.47 0.76 -5.93
N ILE A 88 -1.33 -0.16 -4.97
CA ILE A 88 -1.03 0.17 -3.57
C ILE A 88 0.35 0.82 -3.44
N ILE A 89 1.35 0.33 -4.17
CA ILE A 89 2.71 0.90 -4.15
C ILE A 89 2.74 2.29 -4.74
N LYS A 90 2.03 2.51 -5.85
CA LYS A 90 1.88 3.84 -6.44
C LYS A 90 1.21 4.81 -5.47
N MET A 91 0.17 4.38 -4.74
CA MET A 91 -0.44 5.18 -3.68
C MET A 91 0.55 5.51 -2.56
N ALA A 92 1.29 4.51 -2.08
CA ALA A 92 2.28 4.67 -1.03
C ALA A 92 3.42 5.62 -1.43
N TYR A 93 3.90 5.50 -2.66
CA TYR A 93 4.89 6.40 -3.24
C TYR A 93 4.35 7.83 -3.31
N ASN A 94 3.11 8.00 -3.79
CA ASN A 94 2.45 9.30 -3.85
C ASN A 94 2.24 9.94 -2.47
N LEU A 95 2.11 9.13 -1.42
CA LEU A 95 2.00 9.56 -0.03
C LEU A 95 3.36 9.64 0.69
N SER A 96 4.47 9.37 -0.01
CA SER A 96 5.83 9.36 0.55
C SER A 96 6.02 8.36 1.70
N LEU A 97 5.29 7.25 1.68
CA LEU A 97 5.35 6.16 2.67
C LEU A 97 6.52 5.23 2.38
N TRP A 98 7.75 5.72 2.55
CA TRP A 98 8.96 5.05 2.06
C TRP A 98 9.17 3.64 2.62
N LYS A 99 8.79 3.38 3.89
CA LYS A 99 8.87 2.02 4.46
C LYS A 99 7.99 1.03 3.68
N LEU A 100 6.78 1.43 3.31
CA LEU A 100 5.87 0.59 2.54
C LEU A 100 6.38 0.42 1.10
N VAL A 101 6.85 1.52 0.48
CA VAL A 101 7.40 1.52 -0.88
C VAL A 101 8.59 0.56 -1.00
N ASP A 102 9.53 0.62 -0.06
CA ASP A 102 10.75 -0.21 -0.09
C ASP A 102 10.41 -1.70 0.00
N ILE A 103 9.59 -2.08 0.98
CA ILE A 103 9.20 -3.49 1.18
C ILE A 103 8.45 -4.03 -0.02
N ALA A 104 7.53 -3.23 -0.58
CA ALA A 104 6.72 -3.66 -1.69
C ALA A 104 7.50 -3.66 -3.02
N ALA A 105 8.49 -2.79 -3.20
CA ALA A 105 9.45 -2.89 -4.31
C ALA A 105 10.26 -4.20 -4.25
N ASN A 106 10.68 -4.62 -3.05
CA ASN A 106 11.34 -5.90 -2.84
C ASN A 106 10.43 -7.11 -3.14
N LEU A 107 9.13 -7.02 -2.84
CA LEU A 107 8.16 -8.05 -3.23
C LEU A 107 7.99 -8.15 -4.74
N MET A 108 8.02 -7.03 -5.46
CA MET A 108 7.88 -6.99 -6.92
C MET A 108 9.16 -7.37 -7.67
N ALA A 109 10.32 -7.20 -7.04
CA ALA A 109 11.63 -7.37 -7.65
C ALA A 109 11.83 -8.70 -8.41
N PRO A 110 11.40 -9.88 -7.89
CA PRO A 110 11.50 -11.15 -8.63
C PRO A 110 10.79 -11.15 -9.99
N SER A 111 9.72 -10.37 -10.11
CA SER A 111 8.88 -10.28 -11.31
C SER A 111 9.25 -9.12 -12.23
N TYR A 112 10.33 -8.37 -11.93
CA TYR A 112 10.71 -7.16 -12.66
C TYR A 112 10.76 -7.35 -14.18
N ARG A 113 11.34 -8.46 -14.67
CA ARG A 113 11.42 -8.73 -16.12
C ARG A 113 10.03 -8.85 -16.75
N GLN A 114 9.12 -9.58 -16.10
CA GLN A 114 7.76 -9.77 -16.60
C GLN A 114 7.00 -8.44 -16.63
N LEU A 115 7.15 -7.63 -15.58
CA LEU A 115 6.52 -6.30 -15.46
C LEU A 115 7.01 -5.33 -16.54
N ARG A 116 8.31 -5.36 -16.84
CA ARG A 116 8.90 -4.54 -17.89
C ARG A 116 8.39 -4.96 -19.26
N ASP A 117 8.39 -6.26 -19.53
CA ASP A 117 8.03 -6.79 -20.84
C ASP A 117 6.51 -6.67 -21.10
N SER A 118 5.67 -6.57 -20.06
CA SER A 118 4.23 -6.31 -20.17
C SER A 118 3.85 -4.83 -20.32
N GLY A 119 4.79 -3.89 -20.18
CA GLY A 119 4.54 -2.45 -20.23
C GLY A 119 3.92 -1.86 -18.94
N GLU A 120 3.70 -2.67 -17.90
CA GLU A 120 3.04 -2.23 -16.66
C GLU A 120 3.92 -1.27 -15.83
N LEU A 121 5.24 -1.30 -16.06
CA LEU A 121 6.15 -0.32 -15.46
C LEU A 121 5.99 1.10 -16.04
N GLU A 122 5.35 1.26 -17.20
CA GLU A 122 5.08 2.59 -17.79
C GLU A 122 4.07 3.40 -16.94
N GLU A 123 3.30 2.74 -16.07
CA GLU A 123 2.40 3.42 -15.14
C GLU A 123 3.12 4.05 -13.94
N PHE A 124 4.40 3.77 -13.75
CA PHE A 124 5.19 4.26 -12.62
C PHE A 124 6.06 5.45 -12.99
N ASP A 125 6.36 6.29 -11.99
CA ASP A 125 7.42 7.28 -12.11
C ASP A 125 8.79 6.58 -12.20
N ASP A 126 9.72 7.15 -12.97
CA ASP A 126 11.08 6.61 -13.20
C ASP A 126 11.81 6.24 -11.89
N ALA A 127 11.60 7.03 -10.85
CA ALA A 127 12.19 6.79 -9.53
C ALA A 127 11.67 5.47 -8.90
N LEU A 128 10.38 5.18 -9.03
CA LEU A 128 9.80 3.94 -8.53
C LEU A 128 10.22 2.73 -9.37
N VAL A 129 10.30 2.89 -10.70
CA VAL A 129 10.87 1.87 -11.59
C VAL A 129 12.31 1.55 -11.20
N HIS A 130 13.13 2.58 -10.94
CA HIS A 130 14.52 2.41 -10.51
C HIS A 130 14.63 1.68 -9.16
N LEU A 131 13.72 1.91 -8.22
CA LEU A 131 13.68 1.19 -6.93
C LEU A 131 13.43 -0.31 -7.13
N ILE A 132 12.40 -0.67 -7.90
CA ILE A 132 12.07 -2.08 -8.19
C ILE A 132 13.23 -2.74 -8.95
N TYR A 133 13.81 -2.04 -9.93
CA TYR A 133 14.97 -2.54 -10.67
C TYR A 133 16.17 -2.78 -9.75
N SER A 134 16.50 -1.83 -8.88
CA SER A 134 17.62 -1.95 -7.94
C SER A 134 17.44 -3.14 -6.99
N ALA A 135 16.23 -3.33 -6.46
CA ALA A 135 15.89 -4.50 -5.66
C ALA A 135 16.04 -5.81 -6.46
N SER A 136 15.67 -5.83 -7.74
CA SER A 136 15.82 -7.02 -8.60
C SER A 136 17.27 -7.42 -8.87
N ILE A 137 18.20 -6.45 -8.88
CA ILE A 137 19.63 -6.73 -9.02
C ILE A 137 20.18 -7.36 -7.74
N GLN A 138 19.76 -6.87 -6.56
CA GLN A 138 20.25 -7.38 -5.27
C GLN A 138 19.83 -8.81 -4.97
N LEU A 139 18.77 -9.30 -5.62
CA LEU A 139 18.28 -10.67 -5.50
C LEU A 139 19.02 -11.69 -6.39
N ASN A 140 19.82 -11.23 -7.35
CA ASN A 140 20.60 -12.07 -8.28
C ASN A 140 22.08 -12.13 -7.89
#